data_AF-A0A5E4ZKU7-F1
#
_entry.id   AF-A0A5E4ZKU7-F1
#
_cell.length_a   1.000
_cell.length_b   1.000
_cell.length_c   1.000
_cell.angle_alpha   90.00
_cell.angle_beta   90.00
_cell.angle_gamma   90.00
#
_symmetry.space_group_name_H-M   'P 1'
#
loop_
_entity.id
_entity.type
_entity.pdbx_description
1 polymer ?
#
loop_
_entity_poly.entity_id
_entity_poly.type
_entity_poly.pdbx_seq_one_letter_code
_entity_poly.pdbx_strand_id
1 'polypeptide(L)'
;MAAKVMKYSRDGVIFYEIRGALPDGTRYVDRVGFSERELRFRHLVAARIRLLRAEYATACSKVRAECAVDVVTPRWVKQLIF
;
A
#
# COMPACT_ATOMS: atom_id res chain seq x y z
N MET A 1 4.54 -10.68 22.62
CA MET A 1 3.16 -11.19 22.38
C MET A 1 2.64 -10.51 21.12
N ALA A 2 2.19 -11.25 20.10
CA ALA A 2 1.77 -10.65 18.83
C ALA A 2 0.46 -9.85 18.99
N ALA A 3 0.34 -8.72 18.28
CA ALA A 3 -0.86 -7.92 18.29
C ALA A 3 -2.04 -8.69 17.66
N LYS A 4 -3.21 -8.61 18.29
CA LYS A 4 -4.46 -9.21 17.79
C LYS A 4 -5.26 -8.14 17.06
N VAL A 5 -5.61 -8.41 15.81
CA VAL A 5 -6.49 -7.55 15.02
C VAL A 5 -7.91 -8.11 15.08
N MET A 6 -8.89 -7.23 15.33
CA MET A 6 -10.31 -7.55 15.31
C MET A 6 -11.03 -6.60 14.36
N LYS A 7 -12.05 -7.13 13.67
CA LYS A 7 -12.91 -6.36 12.78
C LYS A 7 -14.36 -6.54 13.22
N TYR A 8 -15.09 -5.45 13.35
CA TYR A 8 -16.52 -5.48 13.68
C TYR A 8 -17.27 -4.29 13.09
N SER A 9 -18.59 -4.41 12.97
CA SER A 9 -19.48 -3.35 12.50
C SER A 9 -20.28 -2.78 13.66
N ARG A 10 -20.41 -1.46 13.73
CA ARG A 10 -21.23 -0.77 14.73
C ARG A 10 -21.74 0.55 14.14
N ASP A 11 -23.04 0.80 14.23
CA ASP A 11 -23.68 2.04 13.77
C ASP A 11 -23.34 2.42 12.31
N GLY A 12 -23.27 1.42 11.43
CA GLY A 12 -22.92 1.61 10.01
C GLY A 12 -21.42 1.89 9.74
N VAL A 13 -20.58 1.86 10.78
CA VAL A 13 -19.13 2.03 10.72
C VAL A 13 -18.44 0.68 10.93
N ILE A 14 -17.50 0.34 10.06
CA ILE A 14 -16.64 -0.82 10.20
C ILE A 14 -15.38 -0.40 10.95
N PHE A 15 -15.16 -0.99 12.11
CA PHE A 15 -13.99 -0.76 12.95
C PHE A 15 -12.96 -1.87 12.75
N TYR A 16 -11.70 -1.45 12.71
CA TYR A 16 -10.53 -2.28 12.83
C TYR A 16 -9.84 -1.91 14.14
N GLU A 17 -9.73 -2.88 15.04
CA GLU A 17 -9.13 -2.70 16.35
C GLU A 17 -7.89 -3.57 16.49
N ILE A 18 -6.78 -2.96 16.90
CA ILE A 18 -5.51 -3.62 17.13
C ILE A 18 -5.25 -3.59 18.63
N ARG A 19 -5.17 -4.78 19.24
CA ARG A 19 -4.82 -4.95 20.65
C ARG A 19 -3.44 -5.55 20.74
N GLY A 20 -2.55 -4.96 21.54
CA GLY A 20 -1.21 -5.51 21.73
C GLY A 20 -0.65 -5.22 23.11
N ALA A 21 0.55 -5.74 23.36
CA ALA A 21 1.36 -5.41 24.52
C ALA A 21 2.66 -4.76 24.03
N LEU A 22 3.01 -3.63 24.62
CA LEU A 22 4.29 -2.96 24.45
C LEU A 22 5.41 -3.74 25.17
N PRO A 23 6.69 -3.49 24.85
CA PRO A 23 7.82 -4.17 25.48
C PRO A 23 7.90 -4.01 27.00
N ASP A 24 7.36 -2.91 27.53
CA ASP A 24 7.25 -2.61 28.97
C ASP A 24 6.09 -3.35 29.67
N GLY A 25 5.31 -4.13 28.92
CA GLY A 25 4.12 -4.84 29.42
C GLY A 25 2.83 -4.03 29.35
N THR A 26 2.87 -2.75 28.97
CA THR A 26 1.70 -1.89 28.83
C THR A 26 0.82 -2.41 27.69
N ARG A 27 -0.48 -2.60 27.95
CA ARG A 27 -1.44 -2.99 26.91
C ARG A 27 -1.92 -1.76 26.15
N TYR A 28 -1.98 -1.86 24.84
CA TYR A 28 -2.55 -0.82 23.99
C TYR A 28 -3.72 -1.34 23.16
N VAL A 29 -4.65 -0.43 22.87
CA VAL A 29 -5.77 -0.63 21.96
C VAL A 29 -5.77 0.54 21.00
N ASP A 30 -5.55 0.26 19.73
CA ASP A 30 -5.74 1.23 18.65
C ASP A 30 -6.99 0.86 17.86
N ARG A 31 -7.78 1.85 17.46
CA ARG A 31 -9.05 1.64 16.79
C ARG A 31 -9.24 2.69 15.70
N VAL A 32 -9.51 2.21 14.50
CA VAL A 32 -9.89 3.07 13.38
C VAL A 32 -11.23 2.60 12.82
N GLY A 33 -12.16 3.54 12.65
CA GLY A 33 -13.47 3.32 12.05
C GLY A 33 -13.52 3.87 10.63
N PHE A 34 -14.25 3.18 9.75
CA PHE A 34 -14.56 3.64 8.41
C PHE A 34 -16.03 3.44 8.10
N SER A 35 -16.65 4.47 7.56
CA SER A 35 -17.95 4.30 6.89
C SER A 35 -17.80 3.37 5.68
N GLU A 36 -18.93 2.80 5.26
CA GLU A 36 -18.97 1.97 4.05
C GLU A 36 -18.49 2.73 2.80
N ARG A 37 -18.80 4.04 2.71
CA ARG A 37 -18.38 4.89 1.60
C ARG A 37 -16.87 5.09 1.56
N GLU A 38 -16.26 5.36 2.71
CA GLU A 38 -14.81 5.50 2.81
C GLU A 38 -14.09 4.18 2.48
N LEU A 39 -14.65 3.04 2.88
CA LEU A 39 -14.11 1.75 2.50
C LEU A 39 -14.18 1.53 0.99
N ARG A 40 -15.31 1.84 0.34
CA ARG A 40 -15.40 1.76 -1.13
C ARG A 40 -14.36 2.64 -1.82
N PHE A 41 -14.20 3.88 -1.35
CA PHE A 41 -13.20 4.80 -1.89
C PHE A 41 -11.77 4.26 -1.70
N ARG A 42 -11.44 3.74 -0.51
CA ARG A 42 -10.12 3.14 -0.23
C ARG A 42 -9.85 1.91 -1.11
N HIS A 43 -10.85 1.08 -1.38
CA HIS A 43 -10.70 -0.04 -2.31
C HIS A 43 -10.39 0.43 -3.73
N LEU A 44 -11.06 1.49 -4.21
CA LEU A 44 -10.78 2.08 -5.51
C LEU A 44 -9.35 2.65 -5.58
N VAL A 45 -8.92 3.39 -4.56
CA VAL A 45 -7.54 3.91 -4.48
C VAL A 45 -6.53 2.76 -4.46
N ALA A 46 -6.77 1.71 -3.66
CA ALA A 46 -5.88 0.55 -3.60
C ALA A 46 -5.80 -0.18 -4.95
N ALA A 47 -6.92 -0.31 -5.67
CA ALA A 47 -6.94 -0.88 -7.01
C ALA A 47 -6.11 -0.04 -8.00
N ARG A 48 -6.24 1.29 -7.95
CA ARG A 48 -5.45 2.19 -8.81
C ARG A 48 -3.96 2.12 -8.49
N ILE A 49 -3.57 2.07 -7.22
CA ILE A 49 -2.17 1.91 -6.81
C ILE A 49 -1.59 0.58 -7.34
N ARG A 50 -2.35 -0.52 -7.27
CA ARG A 50 -1.93 -1.81 -7.83
C ARG A 50 -1.70 -1.73 -9.33
N LEU A 51 -2.62 -1.11 -10.05
CA LEU A 51 -2.51 -0.91 -11.49
C LEU A 51 -1.26 -0.08 -11.85
N LEU A 52 -1.05 1.05 -11.18
CA LEU A 52 0.14 1.89 -11.36
C LEU A 52 1.44 1.12 -11.06
N ARG A 53 1.46 0.27 -10.03
CA ARG A 53 2.63 -0.57 -9.74
C ARG A 53 2.89 -1.60 -10.84
N ALA A 54 1.85 -2.18 -11.42
CA ALA A 54 1.99 -3.13 -12.53
C ALA A 54 2.49 -2.44 -13.81
N GLU A 55 1.94 -1.26 -14.13
CA GLU A 55 2.41 -0.41 -15.23
C GLU A 55 3.89 -0.03 -15.03
N TYR A 56 4.27 0.41 -13.83
CA TYR A 56 5.65 0.73 -13.47
C TYR A 56 6.59 -0.47 -13.60
N ALA A 57 6.20 -1.64 -13.08
CA ALA A 57 7.00 -2.86 -13.20
C ALA A 57 7.21 -3.27 -14.67
N THR A 58 6.19 -3.09 -15.50
CA THR A 58 6.24 -3.37 -16.94
C THR A 58 7.20 -2.40 -17.64
N ALA A 59 7.14 -1.11 -17.32
CA ALA A 59 8.07 -0.11 -17.83
C ALA A 59 9.52 -0.44 -17.43
N CYS A 60 9.77 -0.78 -16.16
CA CYS A 60 11.11 -1.19 -15.71
C CYS A 60 11.62 -2.43 -16.45
N SER A 61 10.76 -3.43 -16.68
CA SER A 61 11.13 -4.64 -17.41
C SER A 61 11.53 -4.31 -18.86
N LYS A 62 10.75 -3.48 -19.54
CA LYS A 62 11.03 -3.03 -20.91
C LYS A 62 12.37 -2.31 -21.02
N VAL A 63 12.64 -1.38 -20.10
CA VAL A 63 13.93 -0.65 -20.06
C VAL A 63 15.10 -1.58 -19.82
N ARG A 64 14.96 -2.55 -18.91
CA ARG A 64 16.02 -3.55 -18.69
C ARG A 64 16.30 -4.37 -19.94
N ALA A 65 15.25 -4.77 -20.66
CA ALA A 65 15.41 -5.48 -21.93
C ALA A 65 16.11 -4.61 -22.97
N GLU A 66 15.74 -3.34 -23.12
CA GLU A 66 16.39 -2.39 -24.04
C GLU A 66 17.87 -2.18 -23.69
N CYS A 67 18.19 -1.99 -22.41
CA CYS A 67 19.58 -1.87 -21.93
C CYS A 67 20.40 -3.16 -22.15
N ALA A 68 19.79 -4.34 -21.99
CA ALA A 68 20.48 -5.62 -22.16
C ALA A 68 20.84 -5.93 -23.62
N VAL A 69 20.15 -5.31 -24.57
CA VAL A 69 20.39 -5.47 -26.02
C VAL A 69 21.40 -4.43 -26.54
N ASP A 70 22.04 -3.66 -25.64
CA ASP A 70 23.03 -2.62 -25.97
C ASP A 70 22.50 -1.52 -26.91
N VAL A 71 21.18 -1.39 -27.02
CA VAL A 71 20.53 -0.30 -27.76
C VAL A 71 20.43 0.91 -26.84
N VAL A 72 21.55 1.63 -26.74
CA VAL A 72 21.65 3.04 -26.31
C VAL A 72 21.13 3.33 -24.90
N THR A 73 22.04 3.73 -24.01
CA THR A 73 21.74 4.40 -22.73
C THR A 73 20.53 5.34 -22.87
N PRO A 74 19.36 5.04 -22.27
CA PRO A 74 18.16 5.83 -22.52
C PRO A 74 18.35 7.26 -22.00
N ARG A 75 18.26 8.26 -22.88
CA ARG A 75 18.55 9.68 -22.57
C ARG A 75 17.70 10.27 -21.43
N TRP A 76 16.61 9.63 -21.06
CA TRP A 76 15.69 10.06 -19.99
C TRP A 76 16.13 9.64 -18.58
N VAL A 77 17.12 8.75 -18.43
CA VAL A 77 17.68 8.40 -17.11
C VAL A 77 18.36 9.62 -16.44
N LYS A 78 18.75 10.65 -17.22
CA LYS A 78 19.25 11.92 -16.67
C LYS A 78 18.17 12.88 -16.14
N GLN A 79 16.89 12.60 -16.34
CA GLN A 79 15.79 13.52 -15.96
C GLN A 79 15.02 13.09 -14.69
N LEU A 80 15.45 12.04 -13.99
CA LEU A 80 14.84 11.58 -12.73
C LEU A 80 15.74 11.83 -11.52
N ILE A 81 16.38 13.01 -11.47
CA ILE A 81 16.87 13.58 -10.22
C ILE A 81 16.11 14.90 -10.03
N PHE A 82 15.24 14.90 -9.01
CA PHE A 82 14.30 15.92 -8.52
C PHE A 82 12.89 15.92 -9.13
#